data_AF-A0A2M8EML6-F1
#
_entry.id   AF-A0A2M8EML6-F1
#
_cell.length_a   1.000
_cell.length_b   1.000
_cell.length_c   1.000
_cell.angle_alpha   90.00
_cell.angle_beta   90.00
_cell.angle_gamma   90.00
#
_symmetry.space_group_name_H-M   'P 1'
#
loop_
_entity.id
_entity.type
_entity.pdbx_description
1 polymer ?
#
loop_
_entity_poly.entity_id
_entity_poly.type
_entity_poly.pdbx_seq_one_letter_code
_entity_poly.pdbx_strand_id
1 'polypeptide(L)'
;MKHIKDILRDQSKKLEKQKKEENKNTDDSETVISNRVNSTTDNSIDNYNIPVNSTFKDELEDLVTKYGIKDEGFAHEIARTLEDDDSLNYYKLLVKEHDPIKLLELAKWAKQMDLEGKVRINRAVYFMGILKKLNMKKKFKHE
;
A
#
# COMPACT_ATOMS: atom_id res chain seq x y z
N MET A 1 17.26 19.08 -42.60
CA MET A 1 17.03 19.14 -41.14
C MET A 1 15.64 18.56 -40.85
N LYS A 2 15.55 17.32 -40.36
CA LYS A 2 14.26 16.67 -40.06
C LYS A 2 13.62 17.37 -38.85
N HIS A 3 12.35 17.75 -38.99
CA HIS A 3 11.64 18.55 -38.01
C HIS A 3 11.33 17.72 -36.75
N ILE A 4 11.58 18.30 -35.58
CA ILE A 4 11.32 17.74 -34.24
C ILE A 4 9.87 17.22 -34.10
N LYS A 5 8.94 17.77 -34.89
CA LYS A 5 7.53 17.34 -34.94
C LYS A 5 7.35 15.90 -35.46
N ASP A 6 8.23 15.42 -36.33
CA ASP A 6 8.16 14.06 -36.87
C ASP A 6 8.66 13.02 -35.85
N ILE A 7 9.66 13.39 -35.06
CA ILE A 7 10.22 12.55 -33.99
C ILE A 7 9.18 12.31 -32.88
N LEU A 8 8.43 13.34 -32.50
CA LEU A 8 7.39 13.22 -31.49
C LEU A 8 6.19 12.39 -31.97
N ARG A 9 5.84 12.47 -33.26
CA ARG A 9 4.75 11.69 -33.86
C ARG A 9 5.08 10.19 -33.93
N ASP A 10 6.34 9.83 -34.19
CA ASP A 10 6.79 8.43 -34.23
C ASP A 10 6.86 7.79 -32.83
N GLN A 11 7.16 8.57 -31.78
CA GLN A 11 7.16 8.06 -30.40
C GLN A 11 5.74 7.74 -29.89
N SER A 12 4.73 8.55 -30.24
CA SER A 12 3.34 8.28 -29.83
C SER A 12 2.77 7.00 -30.45
N LYS A 13 3.12 6.68 -31.70
CA LYS A 13 2.68 5.44 -32.36
C LYS A 13 3.32 4.18 -31.76
N LYS A 14 4.53 4.30 -31.18
CA LYS A 14 5.23 3.18 -30.56
C LYS A 14 4.63 2.81 -29.19
N LEU A 15 4.15 3.81 -28.42
CA LEU A 15 3.45 3.57 -27.16
C LEU A 15 2.08 2.91 -27.34
N GLU A 16 1.34 3.26 -28.41
CA GLU A 16 0.00 2.70 -28.65
C GLU A 16 0.06 1.23 -29.11
N LYS A 17 1.18 0.81 -29.71
CA LYS A 17 1.40 -0.58 -30.15
C LYS A 17 1.77 -1.51 -28.99
N GLN A 18 2.48 -1.03 -27.98
CA GLN A 18 2.80 -1.81 -26.77
C GLN A 18 1.58 -2.06 -25.87
N LYS A 19 0.61 -1.12 -25.86
CA LYS A 19 -0.61 -1.26 -25.05
C LYS A 19 -1.60 -2.31 -25.56
N LYS A 20 -1.38 -2.87 -26.76
CA LYS A 20 -2.27 -3.86 -27.40
C LYS A 20 -1.77 -5.31 -27.33
N GLU A 21 -0.58 -5.59 -26.77
CA GLU A 21 -0.02 -6.95 -26.70
C GLU A 21 -0.14 -7.64 -25.33
N GLU A 22 -0.59 -6.96 -24.27
CA GLU A 22 -0.76 -7.59 -22.93
C GLU A 22 -2.14 -8.23 -22.69
N ASN A 23 -2.98 -8.37 -23.72
CA ASN A 23 -4.33 -8.92 -23.56
C ASN A 23 -4.53 -10.16 -24.43
N LYS A 24 -3.81 -11.23 -24.11
CA LYS A 24 -4.11 -12.61 -24.52
C LYS A 24 -3.26 -13.60 -23.72
N ASN A 25 -3.85 -14.21 -22.70
CA ASN A 25 -3.90 -15.66 -22.52
C ASN A 25 -4.73 -16.02 -21.28
N THR A 26 -5.94 -16.49 -21.58
CA THR A 26 -6.78 -17.36 -20.74
C THR A 26 -6.41 -18.82 -21.01
N ASP A 27 -6.37 -19.60 -19.93
CA ASP A 27 -6.56 -21.06 -19.76
C ASP A 27 -5.61 -21.52 -18.64
N ASP A 28 -5.95 -22.37 -17.68
CA ASP A 28 -7.18 -23.07 -17.34
C ASP A 28 -6.89 -23.66 -15.94
N SER A 29 -7.75 -23.40 -14.96
CA SER A 29 -7.84 -24.26 -13.77
C SER A 29 -9.14 -23.97 -13.06
N GLU A 30 -10.11 -24.83 -13.35
CA GLU A 30 -11.29 -25.04 -12.54
C GLU A 30 -10.89 -25.25 -11.09
N THR A 31 -11.49 -24.49 -10.18
CA THR A 31 -11.81 -25.03 -8.87
C THR A 31 -13.17 -24.50 -8.45
N VAL A 32 -14.16 -25.36 -8.66
CA VAL A 32 -15.54 -25.20 -8.21
C VAL A 32 -15.55 -25.21 -6.69
N ILE A 33 -15.90 -24.09 -6.05
CA ILE A 33 -16.57 -24.13 -4.74
C ILE A 33 -17.69 -23.09 -4.75
N SER A 34 -18.84 -23.51 -5.24
CA SER A 34 -20.12 -22.91 -4.91
C SER A 34 -20.42 -23.17 -3.44
N ASN A 35 -20.53 -22.13 -2.62
CA ASN A 35 -21.38 -22.17 -1.44
C ASN A 35 -22.09 -20.82 -1.30
N ARG A 36 -23.38 -20.83 -1.63
CA ARG A 36 -24.35 -19.82 -1.20
C ARG A 36 -24.42 -19.85 0.33
N VAL A 37 -24.21 -18.70 0.97
CA VAL A 37 -24.73 -18.45 2.32
C VAL A 37 -25.41 -17.09 2.30
N ASN A 38 -26.64 -17.11 2.81
CA ASN A 38 -27.60 -16.01 2.77
C ASN A 38 -27.06 -14.74 3.46
N SER A 39 -27.46 -13.62 2.88
CA SER A 39 -27.26 -12.27 3.42
C SER A 39 -28.13 -12.07 4.66
N THR A 40 -27.48 -11.85 5.80
CA THR A 40 -28.02 -11.13 6.95
C THR A 40 -26.87 -10.35 7.55
N THR A 41 -27.09 -9.04 7.69
CA THR A 41 -26.17 -8.06 8.26
C THR A 41 -25.66 -8.50 9.63
N ASP A 42 -24.37 -8.81 9.73
CA ASP A 42 -23.67 -8.95 11.00
C ASP A 42 -22.28 -8.35 10.87
N ASN A 43 -21.91 -7.48 11.81
CA ASN A 43 -20.68 -6.67 11.80
C ASN A 43 -19.46 -7.50 12.28
N SER A 44 -19.35 -8.73 11.81
CA SER A 44 -18.26 -9.65 12.15
C SER A 44 -17.17 -9.54 11.08
N ILE A 45 -16.16 -8.71 11.37
CA ILE A 45 -14.98 -8.52 10.54
C ILE A 45 -14.01 -9.66 10.87
N ASP A 46 -14.23 -10.80 10.22
CA ASP A 46 -13.37 -11.96 10.30
C ASP A 46 -11.98 -11.67 9.72
N ASN A 47 -10.95 -11.98 10.52
CA ASN A 47 -9.54 -12.19 10.16
C ASN A 47 -9.04 -11.52 8.87
N TYR A 48 -8.52 -10.29 8.99
CA TYR A 48 -7.57 -9.76 8.01
C TYR A 48 -6.29 -10.61 8.06
N ASN A 49 -6.21 -11.60 7.18
CA ASN A 49 -4.99 -12.32 6.90
C ASN A 49 -4.09 -11.37 6.08
N ILE A 50 -3.39 -10.47 6.76
CA ILE A 50 -2.44 -9.54 6.12
C ILE A 50 -1.30 -10.42 5.57
N PRO A 51 -1.15 -10.58 4.24
CA PRO A 51 -0.06 -11.35 3.69
C PRO A 51 1.23 -10.57 3.90
N VAL A 52 1.96 -10.89 4.97
CA VAL A 52 3.31 -10.37 5.18
C VAL A 52 4.23 -11.17 4.26
N ASN A 53 4.60 -10.59 3.13
CA ASN A 53 5.58 -11.19 2.23
C ASN A 53 6.97 -11.00 2.84
N SER A 54 7.48 -12.03 3.55
CA SER A 54 8.74 -11.96 4.30
C SER A 54 9.94 -11.52 3.44
N THR A 55 9.94 -11.86 2.15
CA THR A 55 11.03 -11.51 1.23
C THR A 55 11.16 -10.00 0.99
N PHE A 56 10.03 -9.27 1.00
CA PHE A 56 10.04 -7.82 0.82
C PHE A 56 10.64 -7.09 2.03
N LYS A 57 10.39 -7.61 3.23
CA LYS A 57 10.92 -7.05 4.47
C LYS A 57 12.44 -7.08 4.48
N ASP A 58 13.02 -8.25 4.20
CA ASP A 58 14.46 -8.46 4.25
C ASP A 58 15.19 -7.61 3.20
N GLU A 59 14.68 -7.53 1.96
CA GLU A 59 15.24 -6.67 0.91
C GLU A 59 15.19 -5.17 1.25
N LEU A 60 14.10 -4.74 1.90
CA LEU A 60 13.93 -3.35 2.29
C LEU A 60 14.84 -2.97 3.46
N GLU A 61 15.03 -3.88 4.43
CA GLU A 61 15.89 -3.67 5.59
C GLU A 61 17.37 -3.55 5.19
N ASP A 62 17.80 -4.37 4.23
CA ASP A 62 19.13 -4.25 3.60
C ASP A 62 19.32 -2.92 2.89
N LEU A 63 18.31 -2.45 2.14
CA LEU A 63 18.36 -1.15 1.45
C LEU A 63 18.39 0.02 2.43
N VAL A 64 17.59 -0.04 3.50
CA VAL A 64 17.53 0.99 4.54
C VAL A 64 18.88 1.12 5.24
N THR A 65 19.50 -0.01 5.56
CA THR A 65 20.83 -0.07 6.18
C THR A 65 21.91 0.43 5.22
N LYS A 66 21.83 0.03 3.94
CA LYS A 66 22.80 0.42 2.90
C LYS A 66 22.77 1.90 2.55
N TYR A 67 21.59 2.52 2.54
CA TYR A 67 21.40 3.92 2.16
C TYR A 67 21.19 4.86 3.35
N GLY A 68 21.18 4.35 4.58
CA GLY A 68 21.03 5.14 5.80
C GLY A 68 19.70 5.89 5.88
N ILE A 69 18.61 5.24 5.47
CA ILE A 69 17.27 5.86 5.51
C ILE A 69 16.90 6.11 6.97
N LYS A 70 16.71 7.39 7.32
CA LYS A 70 16.34 7.83 8.67
C LYS A 70 14.84 7.66 8.89
N ASP A 71 14.42 7.54 10.14
CA ASP A 71 13.03 7.50 10.60
C ASP A 71 12.15 8.57 9.93
N GLU A 72 12.69 9.77 9.70
CA GLU A 72 11.97 10.85 9.02
C GLU A 72 11.57 10.50 7.59
N GLY A 73 12.42 9.77 6.86
CA GLY A 73 12.11 9.28 5.52
C GLY A 73 10.93 8.31 5.52
N PHE A 74 10.88 7.40 6.50
CA PHE A 74 9.73 6.51 6.67
C PHE A 74 8.45 7.27 7.02
N ALA A 75 8.53 8.24 7.92
CA ALA A 75 7.37 9.06 8.29
C ALA A 75 6.81 9.84 7.09
N HIS A 76 7.67 10.43 6.26
CA HIS A 76 7.27 11.09 5.01
C HIS A 76 6.65 10.11 4.01
N GLU A 77 7.22 8.92 3.87
CA GLU A 77 6.69 7.90 2.96
C GLU A 77 5.32 7.38 3.41
N ILE A 78 5.12 7.22 4.73
CA ILE A 78 3.82 6.86 5.30
C ILE A 78 2.79 7.96 5.03
N ALA A 79 3.12 9.23 5.34
CA ALA A 79 2.24 10.37 5.08
C ALA A 79 1.81 10.44 3.62
N ARG A 80 2.78 10.32 2.70
CA ARG A 80 2.55 10.28 1.25
C ARG A 80 1.69 9.10 0.81
N THR A 81 1.91 7.92 1.39
CA THR A 81 1.15 6.70 1.05
C THR A 81 -0.31 6.82 1.47
N LEU A 82 -0.55 7.44 2.63
CA LEU A 82 -1.88 7.66 3.20
C LEU A 82 -2.58 8.91 2.67
N GLU A 83 -1.89 9.74 1.88
CA GLU A 83 -2.36 11.08 1.45
C GLU A 83 -2.75 11.96 2.64
N ASP A 84 -1.91 11.96 3.68
CA ASP A 84 -2.15 12.67 4.95
C ASP A 84 -0.87 13.35 5.44
N ASP A 85 -0.53 14.47 4.79
CA ASP A 85 0.66 15.27 5.14
C ASP A 85 0.48 16.05 6.46
N ASP A 86 -0.77 16.36 6.84
CA ASP A 86 -1.10 17.09 8.06
C ASP A 86 -0.68 16.33 9.32
N SER A 87 -0.70 14.99 9.26
CA SER A 87 -0.33 14.11 10.36
C SER A 87 1.15 13.70 10.37
N LEU A 88 2.02 14.33 9.57
CA LEU A 88 3.44 13.96 9.47
C LEU A 88 4.14 13.85 10.82
N ASN A 89 3.90 14.81 11.74
CA ASN A 89 4.51 14.79 13.07
C ASN A 89 4.06 13.59 13.91
N TYR A 90 2.81 13.14 13.75
CA TYR A 90 2.33 11.93 14.37
C TYR A 90 3.07 10.70 13.81
N TYR A 91 3.24 10.61 12.49
CA TYR A 91 3.98 9.51 11.87
C TYR A 91 5.44 9.47 12.30
N LYS A 92 6.10 10.63 12.43
CA LYS A 92 7.47 10.73 13.00
C LYS A 92 7.59 10.16 14.40
N LEU A 93 6.56 10.31 15.23
CA LEU A 93 6.52 9.72 16.56
C LEU A 93 6.27 8.21 16.50
N LEU A 94 5.41 7.79 15.58
CA LEU A 94 5.05 6.39 15.42
C LEU A 94 6.24 5.53 14.99
N VAL A 95 7.03 5.99 14.02
CA VAL A 95 8.24 5.29 13.54
C VAL A 95 9.37 5.25 14.57
N LYS A 96 9.38 6.15 15.56
CA LYS A 96 10.34 6.09 16.68
C LYS A 96 9.97 5.05 17.73
N GLU A 97 8.68 4.72 17.83
CA GLU A 97 8.15 3.80 18.84
C GLU A 97 7.96 2.38 18.30
N HIS A 98 7.85 2.20 16.98
CA HIS A 98 7.54 0.94 16.33
C HIS A 98 8.42 0.70 15.09
N ASP A 99 8.53 -0.55 14.65
CA ASP A 99 9.24 -0.95 13.43
C ASP A 99 8.76 -0.13 12.20
N PRO A 100 9.61 0.74 11.62
CA PRO A 100 9.24 1.59 10.49
C PRO A 100 8.83 0.81 9.25
N ILE A 101 9.44 -0.36 9.01
CA ILE A 101 9.13 -1.19 7.85
C ILE A 101 7.72 -1.74 7.99
N LYS A 102 7.38 -2.27 9.16
CA LYS A 102 6.04 -2.77 9.45
C LYS A 102 4.99 -1.67 9.33
N LEU A 103 5.27 -0.47 9.82
CA LEU A 103 4.36 0.67 9.66
C LEU A 103 4.12 1.03 8.20
N LEU A 104 5.17 1.00 7.37
CA LEU A 104 5.06 1.27 5.94
C LEU A 104 4.27 0.17 5.21
N GLU A 105 4.46 -1.10 5.56
CA GLU A 105 3.65 -2.21 5.02
C GLU A 105 2.16 -2.02 5.32
N LEU A 106 1.83 -1.66 6.57
CA LEU A 106 0.45 -1.38 6.98
C LEU A 106 -0.14 -0.17 6.24
N ALA A 107 0.65 0.87 5.99
CA ALA A 107 0.22 2.03 5.21
C ALA A 107 -0.05 1.66 3.74
N LYS A 108 0.83 0.85 3.13
CA LYS A 108 0.61 0.31 1.77
C LYS A 108 -0.62 -0.58 1.70
N TRP A 109 -0.85 -1.41 2.71
CA TRP A 109 -2.06 -2.21 2.81
C TRP A 109 -3.32 -1.35 2.87
N ALA A 110 -3.32 -0.29 3.69
CA ALA A 110 -4.44 0.65 3.77
C ALA A 110 -4.73 1.30 2.40
N LYS A 111 -3.68 1.70 1.67
CA LYS A 111 -3.81 2.20 0.30
C LYS A 111 -4.38 1.16 -0.66
N GLN A 112 -3.92 -0.09 -0.58
CA GLN A 112 -4.41 -1.17 -1.43
C GLN A 112 -5.91 -1.44 -1.19
N MET A 113 -6.34 -1.48 0.07
CA MET A 113 -7.75 -1.70 0.43
C MET A 113 -8.67 -0.57 -0.07
N ASP A 114 -8.18 0.67 -0.09
CA ASP A 114 -8.87 1.82 -0.68
C ASP A 114 -8.97 1.71 -2.21
N LEU A 115 -7.87 1.38 -2.88
CA LEU A 115 -7.84 1.17 -4.34
C LEU A 115 -8.76 0.02 -4.80
N GLU A 116 -8.89 -1.02 -3.98
CA GLU A 116 -9.81 -2.14 -4.22
C GLU A 116 -11.27 -1.81 -3.89
N GLY A 117 -11.56 -0.61 -3.37
CA GLY A 117 -12.91 -0.20 -2.94
C GLY A 117 -13.45 -0.96 -1.74
N LYS A 118 -12.60 -1.69 -1.01
CA LYS A 118 -12.97 -2.47 0.19
C LYS A 118 -13.18 -1.60 1.42
N VAL A 119 -12.71 -0.35 1.37
CA VAL A 119 -12.81 0.62 2.46
C VAL A 119 -13.53 1.86 1.93
N ARG A 120 -14.51 2.35 2.69
CA ARG A 120 -15.30 3.55 2.35
C ARG A 120 -14.82 4.82 3.07
N ILE A 121 -13.85 4.68 3.95
CA ILE A 121 -13.29 5.75 4.77
C ILE A 121 -11.90 6.13 4.26
N ASN A 122 -11.41 7.31 4.63
CA ASN A 122 -10.08 7.76 4.27
C ASN A 122 -8.99 6.74 4.74
N ARG A 123 -7.98 6.53 3.89
CA ARG A 123 -6.83 5.63 4.14
C ARG A 123 -6.17 5.86 5.49
N ALA A 124 -5.94 7.11 5.88
CA ALA A 124 -5.32 7.46 7.16
C ALA A 124 -6.20 7.01 8.35
N VAL A 125 -7.52 7.23 8.26
CA VAL A 125 -8.47 6.78 9.29
C VAL A 125 -8.50 5.24 9.38
N TYR A 126 -8.46 4.56 8.23
CA TYR A 126 -8.40 3.11 8.18
C TYR A 126 -7.08 2.57 8.77
N PHE A 127 -5.96 3.18 8.40
CA PHE A 127 -4.63 2.88 8.95
C PHE A 127 -4.61 3.02 10.47
N MET A 128 -5.17 4.11 11.01
CA MET A 128 -5.32 4.30 12.46
C MET A 128 -6.16 3.18 13.11
N GLY A 129 -7.21 2.73 12.41
CA GLY A 129 -8.01 1.56 12.81
C GLY A 129 -7.17 0.28 12.89
N ILE A 130 -6.29 0.04 11.92
CA ILE A 130 -5.37 -1.11 11.93
C ILE A 130 -4.39 -1.02 13.10
N LEU A 131 -3.74 0.13 13.31
CA LEU A 131 -2.81 0.34 14.43
C LEU A 131 -3.48 0.08 15.78
N LYS A 132 -4.72 0.55 15.96
CA LYS A 132 -5.52 0.33 17.18
C LYS A 132 -5.77 -1.17 17.42
N LYS A 133 -6.08 -1.93 16.37
CA LYS A 133 -6.29 -3.39 16.46
C LYS A 133 -5.01 -4.15 16.78
N LEU A 134 -3.88 -3.74 16.22
CA LEU A 134 -2.57 -4.34 16.48
C LEU A 134 -1.92 -3.87 17.80
N ASN A 135 -2.63 -3.04 18.56
CA ASN A 135 -2.12 -2.39 19.79
C ASN A 135 -0.82 -1.59 19.57
N MET A 136 -0.57 -1.13 18.34
CA MET A 136 0.56 -0.27 17.96
C MET A 136 0.20 1.20 18.21
N LYS A 137 -0.23 1.49 19.44
CA LYS A 137 -0.60 2.84 19.84
C LYS A 137 0.65 3.59 20.24
N LYS A 138 0.66 4.89 19.96
CA LYS A 138 1.64 5.80 20.57
C LYS A 138 1.43 5.81 22.08
N LYS A 139 2.47 5.56 22.87
CA LYS A 139 2.42 5.83 24.32
C LYS A 139 2.73 7.30 24.53
N PHE A 140 1.70 8.14 24.60
CA PHE A 140 1.88 9.47 25.17
C PHE A 140 2.26 9.27 26.65
N LYS A 141 3.56 9.35 26.95
CA LYS A 141 4.00 9.50 28.34
C LYS A 141 3.46 10.85 28.79
N HIS A 142 2.57 10.84 29.78
CA HIS A 142 2.33 12.02 30.59
C HIS A 142 3.64 12.32 31.31
N GLU A 143 4.30 13.41 30.92
CA GLU A 143 5.21 14.13 31.82
C GLU A 143 4.40 14.78 32.95
#